data_AF-A0A2N9NJJ5-F1
#
_entry.id   AF-A0A2N9NJJ5-F1
#
_cell.length_a   1.000
_cell.length_b   1.000
_cell.length_c   1.000
_cell.angle_alpha   90.00
_cell.angle_beta   90.00
_cell.angle_gamma   90.00
#
_symmetry.space_group_name_H-M   'P 1'
#
loop_
_entity.id
_entity.type
_entity.pdbx_description
1 polymer ?
#
loop_
_entity_poly.entity_id
_entity_poly.type
_entity_poly.pdbx_seq_one_letter_code
_entity_poly.pdbx_strand_id
1 'polypeptide(L)'
;MSQDFTVTNPGIYTLSWYDNTGQIGGLQGSPYTATVINTGTVQTVTSTNLDGWNATSAWTPRSIQLSLSSATYALEFQSDNYPSGLDTLIDNVSLVQLGIHQAAAQCAFFRIVGPTATTITAFNPNGTMVWSNAQPGETYTIQTVASLPGGTNWVNYVQILAINGVNTNLLVDFTPPSGMALIPAGSFAMGDTLDGERDAAPIVVTVSAFYMDVNLVNYSRWQSIYTNGHK
;
A
#
# COMPACT_ATOMS: atom_id res chain seq x y z
N MET A 1 -0.49 -16.57 17.42
CA MET A 1 -1.51 -16.16 16.43
C MET A 1 -0.95 -16.41 15.04
N SER A 2 -1.78 -16.85 14.09
CA SER A 2 -1.37 -17.05 12.68
C SER A 2 -2.48 -16.53 11.77
N GLN A 3 -2.12 -15.84 10.69
CA GLN A 3 -3.06 -15.34 9.68
C GLN A 3 -2.46 -15.48 8.28
N ASP A 4 -3.24 -16.01 7.36
CA ASP A 4 -2.87 -16.09 5.94
C ASP A 4 -3.14 -14.78 5.20
N PHE A 5 -2.26 -14.41 4.28
CA PHE A 5 -2.41 -13.30 3.35
C PHE A 5 -1.87 -13.66 1.97
N THR A 6 -2.41 -13.05 0.93
CA THR A 6 -1.98 -13.28 -0.46
C THR A 6 -1.26 -12.05 -1.00
N VAL A 7 -0.09 -12.28 -1.56
CA VAL A 7 0.66 -11.30 -2.35
C VAL A 7 0.36 -11.58 -3.82
N THR A 8 -0.20 -10.60 -4.52
CA THR A 8 -0.45 -10.69 -5.97
C THR A 8 0.69 -10.12 -6.79
N ASN A 9 1.29 -9.02 -6.33
CA ASN A 9 2.40 -8.34 -6.99
C ASN A 9 3.73 -8.69 -6.32
N PRO A 10 4.70 -9.30 -7.02
CA PRO A 10 6.02 -9.51 -6.46
C PRO A 10 6.70 -8.18 -6.12
N GLY A 11 7.48 -8.14 -5.03
CA GLY A 11 8.28 -6.97 -4.69
C GLY A 11 8.78 -6.95 -3.25
N ILE A 12 9.35 -5.81 -2.87
CA ILE A 12 9.75 -5.55 -1.50
C ILE A 12 8.56 -5.02 -0.73
N TYR A 13 8.29 -5.54 0.46
CA TYR A 13 7.23 -5.14 1.37
C TYR A 13 7.82 -4.71 2.70
N THR A 14 7.14 -3.82 3.41
CA THR A 14 7.39 -3.49 4.81
C THR A 14 6.22 -4.04 5.63
N LEU A 15 6.51 -5.07 6.42
CA LEU A 15 5.61 -5.54 7.47
C LEU A 15 5.84 -4.66 8.70
N SER A 16 4.80 -4.03 9.22
CA SER A 16 4.86 -3.15 10.39
C SER A 16 3.79 -3.54 11.40
N TRP A 17 4.09 -3.40 12.68
CA TRP A 17 3.15 -3.61 13.78
C TRP A 17 3.61 -2.86 15.02
N TYR A 18 2.80 -2.87 16.06
CA TYR A 18 3.17 -2.40 17.39
C TYR A 18 3.14 -3.57 18.37
N ASP A 19 4.12 -3.62 19.26
CA ASP A 19 4.14 -4.56 20.39
C ASP A 19 4.11 -3.82 21.73
N ASN A 20 3.60 -4.52 22.74
CA ASN A 20 3.62 -4.08 24.13
C ASN A 20 3.46 -5.30 25.06
N THR A 21 3.57 -5.06 26.36
CA THR A 21 3.19 -6.03 27.38
C THR A 21 2.65 -5.31 28.62
N GLY A 22 1.79 -6.00 29.39
CA GLY A 22 1.32 -5.49 30.66
C GLY A 22 2.42 -5.54 31.72
N GLN A 23 2.56 -4.51 32.55
CA GLN A 23 3.52 -4.51 33.66
C GLN A 23 2.87 -5.03 34.94
N ILE A 24 3.31 -6.21 35.42
CA ILE A 24 2.82 -6.81 36.68
C ILE A 24 4.00 -7.39 37.45
N GLY A 25 4.01 -7.15 38.76
CA GLY A 25 4.84 -7.91 39.72
C GLY A 25 6.35 -7.79 39.54
N GLY A 26 6.85 -6.76 38.86
CA GLY A 26 8.28 -6.58 38.58
C GLY A 26 8.85 -7.56 37.55
N LEU A 27 8.00 -8.33 36.87
CA LEU A 27 8.42 -9.23 35.80
C LEU A 27 8.96 -8.43 34.61
N GLN A 28 9.97 -9.01 33.97
CA GLN A 28 10.62 -8.46 32.78
C GLN A 28 10.66 -9.53 31.71
N GLY A 29 10.51 -9.08 30.46
CA GLY A 29 10.55 -9.97 29.30
C GLY A 29 9.18 -10.45 28.87
N SER A 30 8.96 -10.33 27.56
CA SER A 30 7.84 -10.85 26.80
C SER A 30 8.37 -11.29 25.42
N PRO A 31 9.27 -12.30 25.39
CA PRO A 31 9.90 -12.71 24.15
C PRO A 31 8.89 -13.38 23.21
N TYR A 32 9.01 -13.09 21.92
CA TYR A 32 8.17 -13.66 20.87
C TYR A 32 8.89 -13.68 19.53
N THR A 33 8.37 -14.46 18.60
CA THR A 33 8.83 -14.50 17.21
C THR A 33 7.77 -13.95 16.27
N ALA A 34 8.22 -13.21 15.26
CA ALA A 34 7.43 -12.83 14.09
C ALA A 34 7.97 -13.59 12.88
N THR A 35 7.17 -14.51 12.34
CA THR A 35 7.57 -15.42 11.27
C THR A 35 6.65 -15.27 10.06
N VAL A 36 7.24 -15.20 8.86
CA VAL A 36 6.49 -15.23 7.60
C VAL A 36 6.85 -16.50 6.85
N ILE A 37 5.84 -17.29 6.48
CA ILE A 37 6.00 -18.59 5.84
C ILE A 37 5.25 -18.58 4.52
N ASN A 38 5.87 -18.97 3.41
CA ASN A 38 5.16 -19.23 2.16
C ASN A 38 4.38 -20.54 2.32
N THR A 39 3.05 -20.50 2.32
CA THR A 39 2.23 -21.67 2.66
C THR A 39 2.23 -22.73 1.57
N GLY A 40 2.42 -22.36 0.31
CA GLY A 40 2.47 -23.29 -0.81
C GLY A 40 3.77 -24.12 -0.85
N THR A 41 4.90 -23.51 -0.45
CA THR A 41 6.22 -24.17 -0.42
C THR A 41 6.66 -24.59 0.97
N VAL A 42 5.92 -24.16 2.00
CA VAL A 42 6.25 -24.33 3.43
C VAL A 42 7.65 -23.77 3.76
N GLN A 43 8.06 -22.71 3.05
CA GLN A 43 9.35 -22.07 3.23
C GLN A 43 9.22 -20.86 4.16
N THR A 44 10.00 -20.82 5.24
CA THR A 44 10.15 -19.62 6.07
C THR A 44 10.89 -18.53 5.28
N VAL A 45 10.21 -17.40 5.06
CA VAL A 45 10.76 -16.20 4.41
C VAL A 45 11.58 -15.40 5.41
N THR A 46 11.04 -15.21 6.62
CA THR A 46 11.74 -14.57 7.74
C THR A 46 11.24 -15.15 9.05
N SER A 47 12.09 -15.10 10.07
CA SER A 47 11.72 -15.30 11.47
C SER A 47 12.61 -14.41 12.32
N THR A 48 12.01 -13.55 13.14
CA THR A 48 12.76 -12.60 13.98
C THR A 48 12.31 -12.73 15.43
N ASN A 49 13.28 -12.91 16.32
CA ASN A 49 13.05 -12.93 17.77
C ASN A 49 13.04 -11.50 18.30
N LEU A 50 12.04 -11.20 19.11
CA LEU A 50 11.76 -9.88 19.65
C LEU A 50 11.34 -9.99 21.11
N ASP A 51 11.30 -8.86 21.78
CA ASP A 51 10.78 -8.75 23.13
C ASP A 51 9.79 -7.59 23.19
N GLY A 52 8.52 -7.91 23.51
CA GLY A 52 7.46 -6.92 23.67
C GLY A 52 7.58 -6.12 24.97
N TRP A 53 8.49 -6.50 25.87
CA TRP A 53 8.73 -5.79 27.11
C TRP A 53 9.54 -4.51 26.91
N ASN A 54 9.04 -3.44 27.52
CA ASN A 54 9.81 -2.23 27.78
C ASN A 54 9.45 -1.65 29.14
N ALA A 55 10.38 -0.92 29.74
CA ALA A 55 10.22 -0.34 31.08
C ALA A 55 9.11 0.72 31.19
N THR A 56 8.57 1.20 30.07
CA THR A 56 7.56 2.27 30.04
C THR A 56 6.13 1.79 29.76
N SER A 57 5.94 0.49 29.45
CA SER A 57 4.66 -0.03 28.93
C SER A 57 4.11 0.74 27.73
N ALA A 58 4.98 1.39 26.97
CA ALA A 58 4.60 2.11 25.77
C ALA A 58 4.52 1.13 24.59
N TRP A 59 3.55 1.34 23.70
CA TRP A 59 3.50 0.62 22.44
C TRP A 59 4.73 0.94 21.60
N THR A 60 5.50 -0.08 21.23
CA THR A 60 6.73 0.08 20.48
C THR A 60 6.50 -0.29 19.02
N PRO A 61 6.78 0.61 18.06
CA PRO A 61 6.66 0.29 16.65
C PRO A 61 7.77 -0.69 16.21
N ARG A 62 7.40 -1.67 15.39
CA ARG A 62 8.27 -2.67 14.78
C ARG A 62 8.06 -2.69 13.28
N SER A 63 9.12 -2.99 12.53
CA SER A 63 9.03 -3.19 11.09
C SER A 63 10.10 -4.13 10.56
N ILE A 64 9.75 -4.93 9.56
CA ILE A 64 10.66 -5.82 8.82
C ILE A 64 10.42 -5.63 7.32
N GLN A 65 11.49 -5.52 6.54
CA GLN A 65 11.41 -5.55 5.09
C GLN A 65 11.49 -6.99 4.56
N LEU A 66 10.58 -7.34 3.65
CA LEU A 66 10.39 -8.67 3.09
C LEU A 66 10.47 -8.61 1.56
N SER A 67 11.15 -9.56 0.93
CA SER A 67 11.04 -9.77 -0.52
C SER A 67 10.03 -10.89 -0.76
N LEU A 68 8.87 -10.56 -1.33
CA LEU A 68 7.76 -11.49 -1.51
C LEU A 68 7.46 -11.68 -3.00
N SER A 69 7.22 -12.94 -3.40
CA SER A 69 6.73 -13.31 -4.72
C SER A 69 5.20 -13.40 -4.72
N SER A 70 4.59 -13.51 -5.90
CA SER A 70 3.15 -13.75 -6.00
C SER A 70 2.80 -15.15 -5.43
N ALA A 71 2.21 -15.20 -4.23
CA ALA A 71 1.90 -16.41 -3.49
C ALA A 71 1.03 -16.11 -2.24
N THR A 72 0.59 -17.17 -1.56
CA THR A 72 -0.01 -17.07 -0.21
C THR A 72 1.05 -17.32 0.85
N TYR A 73 0.96 -16.55 1.93
CA TYR A 73 1.87 -16.59 3.07
C TYR A 73 1.08 -16.62 4.37
N ALA A 74 1.67 -17.18 5.42
CA ALA A 74 1.19 -17.08 6.79
C ALA A 74 2.11 -16.13 7.56
N LEU A 75 1.52 -15.17 8.27
CA LEU A 75 2.20 -14.38 9.30
C LEU A 75 1.88 -14.97 10.66
N GLU A 76 2.91 -15.36 11.39
CA GLU A 76 2.80 -15.96 12.71
C GLU A 76 3.49 -15.10 13.76
N PHE A 77 2.75 -14.77 14.81
CA PHE A 77 3.29 -14.25 16.05
C PHE A 77 3.21 -15.34 17.10
N GLN A 78 4.35 -15.79 17.60
CA GLN A 78 4.42 -16.86 18.59
C GLN A 78 5.17 -16.37 19.81
N SER A 79 4.53 -16.38 20.99
CA SER A 79 5.24 -16.14 22.24
C SER A 79 6.25 -17.26 22.47
N ASP A 80 7.45 -16.87 22.89
CA ASP A 80 8.42 -17.83 23.37
C ASP A 80 7.97 -18.26 24.76
N ASN A 81 7.96 -19.58 25.00
CA ASN A 81 7.60 -20.14 26.31
C ASN A 81 8.65 -19.72 27.36
N TYR A 82 8.52 -18.51 27.87
CA TYR A 82 9.44 -17.88 28.81
C TYR A 82 8.84 -17.96 30.22
N PRO A 83 9.40 -18.79 31.11
CA PRO A 83 8.88 -18.96 32.46
C PRO A 83 8.89 -17.63 33.23
N SER A 84 7.75 -17.22 33.76
CA SER A 84 7.57 -15.92 34.44
C SER A 84 7.71 -14.70 33.51
N GLY A 85 7.54 -14.90 32.20
CA GLY A 85 7.39 -13.81 31.24
C GLY A 85 6.00 -13.21 31.26
N LEU A 86 5.90 -12.02 30.68
CA LEU A 86 4.64 -11.34 30.47
C LEU A 86 4.10 -11.69 29.08
N ASP A 87 2.78 -11.65 28.92
CA ASP A 87 2.13 -11.89 27.63
C ASP A 87 2.42 -10.75 26.65
N THR A 88 2.68 -11.09 25.39
CA THR A 88 2.90 -10.11 24.33
C THR A 88 1.55 -9.65 23.77
N LEU A 89 1.35 -8.34 23.72
CA LEU A 89 0.24 -7.69 23.02
C LEU A 89 0.74 -7.19 21.66
N ILE A 90 -0.04 -7.44 20.62
CA ILE A 90 0.26 -7.06 19.24
C ILE A 90 -0.92 -6.27 18.69
N ASP A 91 -0.65 -5.15 18.03
CA ASP A 91 -1.68 -4.32 17.39
C ASP A 91 -1.17 -3.67 16.09
N ASN A 92 -2.11 -3.18 15.28
CA ASN A 92 -1.87 -2.38 14.07
C ASN A 92 -0.90 -3.05 13.08
N VAL A 93 -1.09 -4.34 12.86
CA VAL A 93 -0.33 -5.14 11.89
C VAL A 93 -0.70 -4.69 10.47
N SER A 94 0.29 -4.34 9.67
CA SER A 94 0.12 -3.87 8.29
C SER A 94 1.25 -4.36 7.40
N LEU A 95 0.95 -4.59 6.12
CA LEU A 95 1.92 -4.99 5.11
C LEU A 95 1.80 -4.04 3.91
N VAL A 96 2.86 -3.29 3.63
CA VAL A 96 2.85 -2.26 2.57
C VAL A 96 3.99 -2.49 1.60
N GLN A 97 3.70 -2.52 0.30
CA GLN A 97 4.74 -2.69 -0.73
C GLN A 97 5.62 -1.43 -0.81
N LEU A 98 6.93 -1.60 -0.70
CA LEU A 98 7.93 -0.55 -0.87
C LEU A 98 8.13 -0.28 -2.37
N GLY A 99 8.08 0.99 -2.76
CA GLY A 99 8.34 1.41 -4.15
C GLY A 99 7.14 1.26 -5.10
N ILE A 100 6.01 0.77 -4.61
CA ILE A 100 4.70 1.05 -5.22
C ILE A 100 3.97 1.95 -4.23
N HIS A 101 4.16 3.26 -4.38
CA HIS A 101 3.12 4.16 -3.91
C HIS A 101 1.85 3.69 -4.62
N GLN A 102 0.92 3.08 -3.91
CA GLN A 102 -0.35 2.64 -4.47
C GLN A 102 -1.23 3.82 -4.90
N ALA A 103 -0.69 4.98 -5.29
CA ALA A 103 -1.55 5.92 -6.01
C ALA A 103 -2.23 5.15 -7.12
N ALA A 104 -3.47 5.53 -7.38
CA ALA A 104 -4.40 4.93 -8.32
C ALA A 104 -3.83 4.86 -9.75
N ALA A 105 -2.73 4.14 -9.95
CA ALA A 105 -2.28 3.63 -11.21
C ALA A 105 -3.35 2.62 -11.56
N GLN A 106 -4.36 3.14 -12.26
CA GLN A 106 -5.01 2.39 -13.30
C GLN A 106 -3.92 1.55 -13.97
N CYS A 107 -4.04 0.23 -13.92
CA CYS A 107 -3.15 -0.67 -14.66
C CYS A 107 -3.24 -0.25 -16.13
N ALA A 108 -2.28 0.55 -16.58
CA ALA A 108 -2.34 1.23 -17.86
C ALA A 108 -1.03 1.03 -18.59
N PHE A 109 -1.15 0.81 -19.89
CA PHE A 109 -0.03 0.68 -20.80
C PHE A 109 0.18 2.02 -21.47
N PHE A 110 1.44 2.41 -21.64
CA PHE A 110 1.81 3.67 -22.28
C PHE A 110 2.60 3.41 -23.55
N ARG A 111 2.40 4.25 -24.57
CA ARG A 111 3.26 4.33 -25.75
C ARG A 111 3.50 5.79 -26.13
N ILE A 112 4.56 6.02 -26.88
CA ILE A 112 4.91 7.34 -27.40
C ILE A 112 4.64 7.35 -28.90
N VAL A 113 3.97 8.39 -29.38
CA VAL A 113 3.75 8.67 -30.80
C VAL A 113 4.36 10.04 -31.11
N GLY A 114 5.18 10.13 -32.16
CA GLY A 114 5.81 11.37 -32.55
C GLY A 114 6.55 11.26 -33.89
N PRO A 115 7.28 12.31 -34.29
CA PRO A 115 7.91 12.39 -35.60
C PRO A 115 9.09 11.42 -35.77
N THR A 116 9.68 10.92 -34.68
CA THR A 116 10.75 9.92 -34.70
C THR A 116 10.39 8.71 -33.86
N ALA A 117 11.02 7.56 -34.18
CA ALA A 117 10.92 6.37 -33.36
C ALA A 117 11.72 6.56 -32.05
N THR A 118 11.03 6.46 -30.93
CA THR A 118 11.58 6.65 -29.58
C THR A 118 11.61 5.34 -28.80
N THR A 119 12.47 5.28 -27.79
CA THR A 119 12.56 4.13 -26.87
C THR A 119 12.26 4.58 -25.45
N ILE A 120 11.30 3.93 -24.79
CA ILE A 120 11.12 4.08 -23.33
C ILE A 120 12.22 3.26 -22.66
N THR A 121 13.04 3.90 -21.83
CA THR A 121 14.19 3.27 -21.17
C THR A 121 13.93 2.98 -19.71
N ALA A 122 13.04 3.71 -19.04
CA ALA A 122 12.64 3.44 -17.67
C ALA A 122 11.25 4.00 -17.32
N PHE A 123 10.58 3.33 -16.38
CA PHE A 123 9.52 3.90 -15.55
C PHE A 123 10.00 3.87 -14.10
N ASN A 124 10.15 5.04 -13.50
CA ASN A 124 10.68 5.16 -12.14
C ASN A 124 9.55 5.08 -11.10
N PRO A 125 9.86 4.64 -9.86
CA PRO A 125 8.88 4.57 -8.76
C PRO A 125 8.19 5.90 -8.41
N ASN A 126 8.82 7.03 -8.74
CA ASN A 126 8.23 8.37 -8.58
C ASN A 126 7.27 8.77 -9.72
N GLY A 127 6.98 7.84 -10.64
CA GLY A 127 6.05 8.03 -11.76
C GLY A 127 6.58 8.82 -12.93
N THR A 128 7.89 9.03 -12.99
CA THR A 128 8.55 9.57 -14.17
C THR A 128 8.84 8.49 -15.20
N MET A 129 8.59 8.81 -16.48
CA MET A 129 8.99 8.03 -17.64
C MET A 129 10.27 8.64 -18.24
N VAL A 130 11.29 7.81 -18.45
CA VAL A 130 12.51 8.17 -19.16
C VAL A 130 12.45 7.57 -20.56
N TRP A 131 12.73 8.38 -21.56
CA TRP A 131 12.69 7.97 -22.96
C TRP A 131 13.75 8.70 -23.79
N SER A 132 14.22 8.03 -24.84
CA SER A 132 15.33 8.48 -25.68
C SER A 132 14.97 8.51 -27.16
N ASN A 133 15.90 9.02 -27.98
CA ASN A 133 15.79 9.14 -29.43
C ASN A 133 14.75 10.18 -29.88
N ALA A 134 14.49 11.16 -29.02
CA ALA A 134 13.64 12.30 -29.33
C ALA A 134 14.39 13.33 -30.18
N GLN A 135 13.67 14.01 -31.06
CA GLN A 135 14.18 15.20 -31.75
C GLN A 135 13.86 16.42 -30.87
N PRO A 136 14.87 17.17 -30.40
CA PRO A 136 14.64 18.40 -29.64
C PRO A 136 13.77 19.41 -30.41
N GLY A 137 12.83 20.06 -29.71
CA GLY A 137 11.90 21.03 -30.29
C GLY A 137 10.63 20.41 -30.88
N GLU A 138 10.53 19.09 -30.95
CA GLU A 138 9.34 18.40 -31.46
C GLU A 138 8.38 17.99 -30.35
N THR A 139 7.09 17.92 -30.68
CA THR A 139 6.04 17.48 -29.76
C THR A 139 5.74 15.99 -29.95
N TYR A 140 5.73 15.26 -28.84
CA TYR A 140 5.38 13.85 -28.77
C TYR A 140 4.08 13.68 -27.99
N THR A 141 3.25 12.73 -28.40
CA THR A 141 2.01 12.37 -27.71
C THR A 141 2.19 11.04 -27.01
N ILE A 142 2.06 11.05 -25.68
CA ILE A 142 1.90 9.83 -24.90
C ILE A 142 0.46 9.37 -25.06
N GLN A 143 0.28 8.10 -25.38
CA GLN A 143 -1.02 7.45 -25.42
C GLN A 143 -1.10 6.38 -24.34
N THR A 144 -2.31 6.12 -23.87
CA THR A 144 -2.58 5.12 -22.83
C THR A 144 -3.70 4.16 -23.23
N VAL A 145 -3.70 2.96 -22.64
CA VAL A 145 -4.79 1.99 -22.71
C VAL A 145 -4.85 1.15 -21.43
N ALA A 146 -6.04 0.82 -20.95
CA ALA A 146 -6.24 0.07 -19.69
C ALA A 146 -5.94 -1.44 -19.80
N SER A 147 -5.87 -1.98 -21.01
CA SER A 147 -5.51 -3.36 -21.29
C SER A 147 -4.91 -3.46 -22.68
N LEU A 148 -4.19 -4.53 -23.00
CA LEU A 148 -3.68 -4.80 -24.35
C LEU A 148 -4.56 -5.83 -25.07
N PRO A 149 -5.80 -5.52 -25.48
CA PRO A 149 -6.63 -6.46 -26.23
C PRO A 149 -6.24 -6.42 -27.71
N GLY A 150 -4.97 -6.67 -28.05
CA GLY A 150 -4.50 -6.80 -29.44
C GLY A 150 -4.95 -5.72 -30.45
N GLY A 151 -5.36 -4.52 -30.01
CA GLY A 151 -6.14 -3.58 -30.82
C GLY A 151 -5.78 -2.10 -30.64
N THR A 152 -6.38 -1.25 -31.48
CA THR A 152 -6.03 0.16 -31.78
C THR A 152 -6.62 1.20 -30.82
N ASN A 153 -7.22 0.81 -29.69
CA ASN A 153 -7.96 1.69 -28.76
C ASN A 153 -7.09 2.58 -27.86
N TRP A 154 -5.91 2.93 -28.33
CA TRP A 154 -5.00 3.85 -27.63
C TRP A 154 -5.60 5.25 -27.64
N VAL A 155 -5.73 5.85 -26.46
CA VAL A 155 -6.23 7.22 -26.30
C VAL A 155 -5.09 8.16 -25.97
N ASN A 156 -5.17 9.41 -26.45
CA ASN A 156 -4.19 10.43 -26.12
C ASN A 156 -4.23 10.73 -24.62
N TYR A 157 -3.06 10.72 -23.98
CA TYR A 157 -2.89 10.95 -22.55
C TYR A 157 -2.32 12.34 -22.28
N VAL A 158 -1.11 12.62 -22.81
CA VAL A 158 -0.44 13.91 -22.64
C VAL A 158 0.45 14.22 -23.83
N GLN A 159 0.60 15.51 -24.15
CA GLN A 159 1.58 15.99 -25.13
C GLN A 159 2.80 16.58 -24.43
N ILE A 160 3.98 16.23 -24.91
CA ILE A 160 5.26 16.59 -24.30
C ILE A 160 6.15 17.18 -25.39
N LEU A 161 6.68 18.37 -25.14
CA LEU A 161 7.75 18.94 -25.94
C LEU A 161 9.08 18.28 -25.56
N ALA A 162 9.77 17.68 -26.52
CA ALA A 162 11.11 17.14 -26.31
C ALA A 162 12.12 18.29 -26.20
N ILE A 163 12.84 18.34 -25.08
CA ILE A 163 13.86 19.39 -24.84
C ILE A 163 15.24 18.87 -25.30
N ASN A 164 15.49 17.58 -25.13
CA ASN A 164 16.75 16.92 -25.47
C ASN A 164 16.49 15.58 -26.18
N GLY A 165 17.55 14.90 -26.62
CA GLY A 165 17.46 13.54 -27.17
C GLY A 165 17.01 12.49 -26.15
N VAL A 166 17.20 12.76 -24.85
CA VAL A 166 16.66 11.99 -23.73
C VAL A 166 15.81 12.91 -22.88
N ASN A 167 14.60 12.47 -22.55
CA ASN A 167 13.65 13.24 -21.75
C ASN A 167 13.21 12.42 -20.54
N THR A 168 12.91 13.10 -19.45
CA THR A 168 12.35 12.53 -18.23
C THR A 168 11.13 13.35 -17.86
N ASN A 169 9.96 12.73 -17.83
CA ASN A 169 8.69 13.41 -17.62
C ASN A 169 7.85 12.68 -16.58
N LEU A 170 7.25 13.41 -15.65
CA LEU A 170 6.26 12.85 -14.72
C LEU A 170 4.99 12.50 -15.49
N LEU A 171 4.60 11.23 -15.49
CA LEU A 171 3.36 10.77 -16.13
C LEU A 171 2.28 10.41 -15.13
N VAL A 172 2.68 9.88 -13.96
CA VAL A 172 1.77 9.53 -12.89
C VAL A 172 2.29 10.17 -11.63
N ASP A 173 1.49 10.97 -10.94
CA ASP A 173 1.86 11.46 -9.61
C ASP A 173 1.38 10.44 -8.58
N PHE A 174 2.33 9.79 -7.93
CA PHE A 174 2.00 8.86 -6.87
C PHE A 174 1.90 9.49 -5.47
N THR A 175 2.15 10.79 -5.36
CA THR A 175 2.09 11.48 -4.08
C THR A 175 0.64 11.81 -3.73
N PRO A 176 0.17 11.43 -2.53
CA PRO A 176 -1.12 11.90 -2.07
C PRO A 176 -1.11 13.42 -1.94
N PRO A 177 -2.26 14.09 -2.16
CA PRO A 177 -2.41 15.49 -1.76
C PRO A 177 -2.00 15.68 -0.29
N SER A 178 -1.42 16.83 0.03
CA SER A 178 -0.98 17.13 1.40
C SER A 178 -2.12 16.92 2.41
N GLY A 179 -1.85 16.15 3.47
CA GLY A 179 -2.85 15.81 4.47
C GLY A 179 -3.83 14.69 4.08
N MET A 180 -3.62 14.00 2.97
CA MET A 180 -4.41 12.84 2.57
C MET A 180 -3.59 11.54 2.60
N ALA A 181 -4.28 10.45 2.89
CA ALA A 181 -3.80 9.09 2.71
C ALA A 181 -4.53 8.44 1.55
N LEU A 182 -3.83 7.57 0.83
CA LEU A 182 -4.45 6.72 -0.16
C LEU A 182 -5.20 5.57 0.53
N ILE A 183 -6.44 5.38 0.11
CA ILE A 183 -7.23 4.18 0.35
C ILE A 183 -7.13 3.27 -0.90
N PRO A 184 -6.60 2.04 -0.77
CA PRO A 184 -6.40 1.17 -1.91
C PRO A 184 -7.73 0.71 -2.52
N ALA A 185 -7.70 0.35 -3.81
CA ALA A 185 -8.83 -0.32 -4.45
C ALA A 185 -9.04 -1.67 -3.80
N GLY A 186 -10.29 -2.10 -3.65
CA GLY A 186 -10.58 -3.38 -3.05
C GLY A 186 -12.04 -3.63 -2.73
N SER A 187 -12.27 -4.77 -2.12
CA SER A 187 -13.57 -5.15 -1.56
C SER A 187 -13.77 -4.41 -0.25
N PHE A 188 -14.76 -3.53 -0.24
CA PHE A 188 -15.24 -2.87 0.97
C PHE A 188 -16.52 -3.57 1.41
N ALA A 189 -16.51 -4.15 2.62
CA ALA A 189 -17.71 -4.71 3.24
C ALA A 189 -18.38 -3.63 4.09
N MET A 190 -19.69 -3.45 3.91
CA MET A 190 -20.48 -2.53 4.73
C MET A 190 -21.72 -3.24 5.29
N GLY A 191 -22.09 -2.87 6.52
CA GLY A 191 -23.12 -3.56 7.31
C GLY A 191 -22.54 -4.60 8.27
N ASP A 192 -23.37 -5.09 9.19
CA ASP A 192 -23.04 -6.14 10.15
C ASP A 192 -24.30 -6.97 10.50
N THR A 193 -24.12 -8.01 11.32
CA THR A 193 -25.25 -8.79 11.88
C THR A 193 -25.19 -8.84 13.41
N LEU A 194 -24.49 -7.90 14.04
CA LEU A 194 -24.12 -7.96 15.45
C LEU A 194 -25.23 -7.51 16.38
N ASP A 195 -26.18 -6.71 15.90
CA ASP A 195 -27.29 -6.14 16.68
C ASP A 195 -28.69 -6.64 16.29
N GLY A 196 -28.76 -7.56 15.32
CA GLY A 196 -30.02 -8.21 14.91
C GLY A 196 -30.83 -7.42 13.89
N GLU A 197 -30.31 -6.30 13.37
CA GLU A 197 -30.96 -5.56 12.29
C GLU A 197 -30.84 -6.32 10.96
N ARG A 198 -31.99 -6.74 10.42
CA ARG A 198 -32.03 -7.62 9.24
C ARG A 198 -31.72 -6.91 7.93
N ASP A 199 -31.88 -5.59 7.89
CA ASP A 199 -31.60 -4.75 6.73
C ASP A 199 -30.16 -4.21 6.71
N ALA A 200 -29.37 -4.45 7.76
CA ALA A 200 -27.95 -4.14 7.85
C ALA A 200 -27.02 -5.28 7.39
N ALA A 201 -27.57 -6.35 6.81
CA ALA A 201 -26.81 -7.52 6.39
C ALA A 201 -25.57 -7.15 5.54
N PRO A 202 -24.38 -7.72 5.81
CA PRO A 202 -23.15 -7.33 5.13
C PRO A 202 -23.25 -7.46 3.61
N ILE A 203 -22.94 -6.36 2.92
CA ILE A 203 -22.76 -6.33 1.47
C ILE A 203 -21.31 -5.99 1.14
N VAL A 204 -20.75 -6.70 0.16
CA VAL A 204 -19.39 -6.43 -0.35
C VAL A 204 -19.51 -5.64 -1.65
N VAL A 205 -18.90 -4.47 -1.68
CA VAL A 205 -18.79 -3.63 -2.87
C VAL A 205 -17.33 -3.47 -3.28
N THR A 206 -17.06 -3.47 -4.58
CA THR A 206 -15.72 -3.20 -5.08
C THR A 206 -15.56 -1.71 -5.34
N VAL A 207 -14.60 -1.08 -4.68
CA VAL A 207 -14.27 0.34 -4.85
C VAL A 207 -12.92 0.50 -5.55
N SER A 208 -12.82 1.55 -6.37
CA SER A 208 -11.53 1.99 -6.92
C SER A 208 -10.72 2.71 -5.83
N ALA A 209 -9.40 2.80 -6.01
CA ALA A 209 -8.54 3.54 -5.09
C ALA A 209 -8.92 5.03 -5.06
N PHE A 210 -8.84 5.66 -3.90
CA PHE A 210 -9.13 7.08 -3.70
C PHE A 210 -8.29 7.64 -2.56
N TYR A 211 -8.23 8.97 -2.41
CA TYR A 211 -7.54 9.62 -1.30
C TYR A 211 -8.55 10.07 -0.24
N MET A 212 -8.22 9.90 1.04
CA MET A 212 -9.01 10.32 2.20
C MET A 212 -8.15 11.21 3.12
N ASP A 213 -8.73 12.23 3.74
CA ASP A 213 -8.04 13.05 4.76
C ASP A 213 -7.55 12.16 5.90
N VAL A 214 -6.31 12.38 6.38
CA VAL A 214 -5.72 11.60 7.48
C VAL A 214 -6.27 11.99 8.84
N ASN A 215 -6.97 13.11 8.94
CA ASN A 215 -7.50 13.64 10.19
C ASN A 215 -9.00 13.38 10.28
N LEU A 216 -9.45 13.03 11.49
CA LEU A 216 -10.86 12.98 11.79
C LEU A 216 -11.51 14.35 11.56
N VAL A 217 -12.74 14.35 11.04
CA VAL A 217 -13.55 15.57 10.95
C VAL A 217 -13.87 16.04 12.37
N ASN A 218 -13.34 17.19 12.77
CA ASN A 218 -13.66 17.82 14.05
C ASN A 218 -14.91 18.72 13.93
N TYR A 219 -15.49 19.09 15.07
CA TYR A 219 -16.72 19.88 15.13
C TYR A 219 -16.65 21.19 14.33
N SER A 220 -15.54 21.91 14.40
CA SER A 220 -15.37 23.18 13.68
C SER A 220 -15.31 22.99 12.15
N ARG A 221 -14.67 21.91 11.68
CA ARG A 221 -14.68 21.53 10.26
C ARG A 221 -16.07 21.10 9.78
N TRP A 222 -16.79 20.30 10.57
CA TRP A 222 -18.17 19.90 10.26
C TRP A 222 -19.11 21.10 10.18
N GLN A 223 -19.05 22.02 11.15
CA GLN A 223 -19.92 23.19 11.21
C GLN A 223 -19.72 24.13 10.01
N SER A 224 -18.47 24.29 9.57
CA SER A 224 -18.13 25.04 8.35
C SER A 224 -18.77 24.40 7.11
N ILE A 225 -18.74 23.07 6.97
CA ILE A 225 -19.38 22.39 5.83
C ILE A 225 -20.91 22.51 5.91
N TYR A 226 -21.49 22.24 7.08
CA TYR A 226 -22.94 22.32 7.30
C TYR A 226 -23.51 23.70 6.97
N THR A 227 -22.80 24.76 7.39
CA THR A 227 -23.26 26.14 7.16
C THR A 227 -23.12 26.56 5.69
N ASN A 228 -22.15 25.99 4.95
CA ASN A 228 -21.92 26.29 3.52
C ASN A 228 -22.70 25.38 2.56
N GLY A 229 -23.17 24.21 3.01
CA GLY A 229 -23.92 23.24 2.20
C GLY A 229 -25.43 23.53 2.04
N HIS A 230 -25.94 24.57 2.70
CA HIS A 230 -27.35 24.99 2.65
C HIS A 230 -27.58 26.23 1.75
N LYS A 231 -26.90 26.33 0.60
CA LYS A 231 -27.23 27.32 -0.44
C LYS A 231 -27.80 26.66 -1.68
#